data_AF-A0A3S1MS03-F1
#
_entry.id   AF-A0A3S1MS03-F1
#
_cell.length_a   1.000
_cell.length_b   1.000
_cell.length_c   1.000
_cell.angle_alpha   90.00
_cell.angle_beta   90.00
_cell.angle_gamma   90.00
#
_symmetry.space_group_name_H-M   'P 1'
#
loop_
_entity.id
_entity.type
_entity.pdbx_description
1 polymer ?
#
loop_
_entity_poly.entity_id
_entity_poly.type
_entity_poly.pdbx_seq_one_letter_code
_entity_poly.pdbx_strand_id
1 'polypeptide(L)'
;MRINSLRLQLLAWVVLPLAGLATVNLWTSHGNALATADLVTDRMLLGSARAIAEQVAMDDGVLFATIPPAALEMFDTGDRDSVYYHVETAGGRLLTGYPDLPQASQRGSIEASYRDRRLRLLTLSQAVIGAGADSPIKVTVGVTLAGHDAMVKRLWLSAFAQQLALVAIAGVFVLLGLHRGLAPLIRLRDAVRSPSRSELDPVEVPGAQSEIRPLIDALNAYMARVRAQMAAQRRFIANAAHQL
;
A
#
# COMPACT_ATOMS: atom_id res chain seq x y z
N MET A 1 15.09 -7.11 25.06
CA MET A 1 15.73 -5.85 25.50
C MET A 1 14.67 -4.97 26.15
N ARG A 2 14.79 -4.63 27.44
CA ARG A 2 13.84 -3.72 28.12
C ARG A 2 14.18 -2.29 27.74
N ILE A 3 13.28 -1.65 27.01
CA ILE A 3 13.42 -0.27 26.58
C ILE A 3 13.04 0.64 27.76
N ASN A 4 14.01 1.17 28.49
CA ASN A 4 13.80 2.00 29.71
C ASN A 4 13.38 3.46 29.42
N SER A 5 12.62 3.71 28.34
CA SER A 5 12.15 5.06 27.98
C SER A 5 10.69 5.02 27.55
N LEU A 6 9.82 5.69 28.33
CA LEU A 6 8.39 5.86 28.04
C LEU A 6 8.14 6.43 26.64
N ARG A 7 9.02 7.32 26.15
CA ARG A 7 8.94 7.86 24.79
C ARG A 7 9.08 6.78 23.72
N LEU A 8 10.07 5.91 23.88
CA LEU A 8 10.34 4.85 22.91
C LEU A 8 9.28 3.75 22.99
N GLN A 9 8.73 3.50 24.19
CA GLN A 9 7.62 2.58 24.37
C GLN A 9 6.33 3.09 23.72
N LEU A 10 5.97 4.37 23.92
CA LEU A 10 4.81 4.99 23.27
C LEU A 10 4.98 5.03 21.73
N LEU A 11 6.18 5.38 21.27
CA LEU A 11 6.48 5.42 19.83
C LEU A 11 6.39 4.02 19.22
N ALA A 12 6.95 3.01 19.87
CA ALA A 12 6.82 1.61 19.45
C ALA A 12 5.35 1.16 19.41
N TRP A 13 4.54 1.58 20.37
CA TRP A 13 3.12 1.22 20.44
C TRP A 13 2.26 1.83 19.32
N VAL A 14 2.71 2.96 18.74
CA VAL A 14 2.05 3.59 17.59
C VAL A 14 2.64 3.09 16.27
N VAL A 15 3.96 2.92 16.19
CA VAL A 15 4.65 2.49 14.98
C VAL A 15 4.37 1.03 14.65
N LEU A 16 4.29 0.13 15.63
CA LEU A 16 3.95 -1.28 15.39
C LEU A 16 2.61 -1.47 14.65
N PRO A 17 1.48 -0.94 15.14
CA PRO A 17 0.21 -1.09 14.44
C PRO A 17 0.20 -0.36 13.10
N LEU A 18 0.85 0.81 12.98
CA LEU A 18 1.02 1.50 11.70
C LEU A 18 1.82 0.66 10.70
N ALA A 19 2.92 0.04 11.13
CA ALA A 19 3.73 -0.83 10.30
C ALA A 19 2.94 -2.08 9.88
N GLY A 20 2.16 -2.66 10.80
CA GLY A 20 1.24 -3.77 10.48
C GLY A 20 0.23 -3.38 9.41
N LEU A 21 -0.47 -2.26 9.60
CA LEU A 21 -1.43 -1.73 8.62
C LEU A 21 -0.77 -1.40 7.28
N ALA A 22 0.40 -0.76 7.30
CA ALA A 22 1.15 -0.44 6.09
C ALA A 22 1.56 -1.72 5.33
N THR A 23 1.97 -2.76 6.04
CA THR A 23 2.36 -4.05 5.44
C THR A 23 1.16 -4.72 4.78
N VAL A 24 0.01 -4.77 5.47
CA VAL A 24 -1.24 -5.32 4.90
C VAL A 24 -1.66 -4.52 3.67
N ASN A 25 -1.57 -3.19 3.74
CA ASN A 25 -1.92 -2.32 2.61
C ASN A 25 -0.98 -2.49 1.41
N LEU A 26 0.34 -2.58 1.65
CA LEU A 26 1.34 -2.86 0.63
C LEU A 26 1.09 -4.20 -0.07
N TRP A 27 0.74 -5.22 0.72
CA TRP A 27 0.39 -6.55 0.21
C TRP A 27 -0.86 -6.50 -0.67
N THR A 28 -1.94 -5.88 -0.19
CA THR A 28 -3.18 -5.76 -0.96
C THR A 28 -3.02 -4.89 -2.19
N SER A 29 -2.26 -3.79 -2.10
CA SER A 29 -1.94 -2.90 -3.22
C SER A 29 -1.19 -3.64 -4.32
N HIS A 30 -0.22 -4.49 -3.98
CA HIS A 30 0.50 -5.29 -4.97
C HIS A 30 -0.43 -6.27 -5.70
N GLY A 31 -1.29 -6.99 -4.96
CA GLY A 31 -2.30 -7.87 -5.54
C GLY A 31 -3.29 -7.13 -6.43
N ASN A 32 -3.75 -5.95 -6.02
CA ASN A 32 -4.65 -5.10 -6.82
C ASN A 32 -3.98 -4.60 -8.10
N ALA A 33 -2.68 -4.25 -8.06
CA ALA A 33 -1.93 -3.82 -9.23
C ALA A 33 -1.82 -4.97 -10.26
N LEU A 34 -1.52 -6.18 -9.81
CA LEU A 34 -1.49 -7.38 -10.65
C LEU A 34 -2.87 -7.66 -11.27
N ALA A 35 -3.91 -7.76 -10.46
CA ALA A 35 -5.26 -8.05 -10.93
C ALA A 35 -5.79 -7.00 -11.93
N THR A 36 -5.43 -5.73 -11.73
CA THR A 36 -5.79 -4.65 -12.65
C THR A 36 -5.04 -4.77 -13.98
N ALA A 37 -3.74 -5.03 -13.94
CA ALA A 37 -2.94 -5.19 -15.15
C ALA A 37 -3.36 -6.44 -15.95
N ASP A 38 -3.64 -7.55 -15.28
CA ASP A 38 -4.22 -8.76 -15.88
C ASP A 38 -5.54 -8.46 -16.59
N LEU A 39 -6.48 -7.82 -15.89
CA LEU A 39 -7.81 -7.50 -16.43
C LEU A 39 -7.72 -6.59 -17.65
N VAL A 40 -6.87 -5.56 -17.60
CA VAL A 40 -6.68 -4.62 -18.70
C VAL A 40 -6.06 -5.33 -19.90
N THR A 41 -5.02 -6.14 -19.68
CA THR A 41 -4.36 -6.91 -20.74
C THR A 41 -5.33 -7.90 -21.39
N ASP A 42 -6.11 -8.63 -20.59
CA ASP A 42 -7.11 -9.59 -21.08
C ASP A 42 -8.19 -8.91 -21.93
N ARG A 43 -8.59 -7.70 -21.54
CA ARG A 43 -9.60 -6.94 -22.26
C ARG A 43 -9.06 -6.36 -23.56
N MET A 44 -7.78 -5.95 -23.59
CA MET A 44 -7.09 -5.56 -24.82
C MET A 44 -6.91 -6.75 -25.77
N LEU A 45 -6.49 -7.91 -25.26
CA LEU A 45 -6.37 -9.16 -26.02
C LEU A 45 -7.70 -9.57 -26.65
N LEU A 46 -8.79 -9.56 -25.87
CA LEU A 46 -10.13 -9.85 -26.38
C LEU A 46 -10.57 -8.83 -27.43
N GLY A 47 -10.34 -7.53 -27.18
CA GLY A 47 -10.68 -6.46 -28.13
C GLY A 47 -9.93 -6.58 -29.46
N SER A 48 -8.63 -6.86 -29.40
CA SER A 48 -7.79 -7.08 -30.57
C SER A 48 -8.20 -8.35 -31.34
N ALA A 49 -8.40 -9.47 -30.65
CA ALA A 49 -8.84 -10.71 -31.27
C ALA A 49 -10.20 -10.54 -31.96
N ARG A 50 -11.12 -9.78 -31.34
CA ARG A 50 -12.42 -9.45 -31.91
C ARG A 50 -12.32 -8.53 -33.11
N ALA A 51 -11.50 -7.48 -33.05
CA ALA A 51 -11.29 -6.57 -34.17
C ALA A 51 -10.69 -7.30 -35.39
N ILE A 52 -9.77 -8.24 -35.17
CA ILE A 52 -9.24 -9.12 -36.24
C ILE A 52 -10.34 -10.04 -36.76
N ALA A 53 -11.10 -10.69 -35.89
CA ALA A 53 -12.14 -11.63 -36.28
C ALA A 53 -13.28 -10.95 -37.07
N GLU A 54 -13.63 -9.71 -36.76
CA GLU A 54 -14.63 -8.91 -37.46
C GLU A 54 -14.17 -8.46 -38.86
N GLN A 55 -12.87 -8.42 -39.14
CA GLN A 55 -12.32 -8.13 -40.47
C GLN A 55 -12.08 -9.37 -41.35
N VAL A 56 -12.39 -10.57 -40.83
CA VAL A 56 -12.34 -11.78 -41.66
C VAL A 56 -13.61 -11.85 -42.50
N ALA A 57 -13.45 -11.70 -43.81
CA ALA A 57 -14.52 -11.76 -44.78
C ALA A 57 -14.23 -12.83 -45.83
N MET A 58 -15.28 -13.22 -46.54
CA MET A 58 -15.19 -14.06 -47.72
C MET A 58 -15.22 -13.14 -48.95
N ASP A 59 -14.17 -13.15 -49.75
CA ASP A 59 -14.09 -12.45 -51.04
C ASP A 59 -13.74 -13.47 -52.12
N ASP A 60 -14.53 -13.48 -53.19
CA ASP A 60 -14.44 -14.46 -54.29
C ASP A 60 -14.33 -15.95 -53.85
N GLY A 61 -15.01 -16.32 -52.76
CA GLY A 61 -15.02 -17.69 -52.24
C GLY A 61 -13.75 -18.09 -51.46
N VAL A 62 -12.83 -17.16 -51.24
CA VAL A 62 -11.63 -17.34 -50.41
C VAL A 62 -11.79 -16.54 -49.11
N LEU A 63 -11.47 -17.16 -47.99
CA LEU A 63 -11.38 -16.48 -46.70
C LEU A 63 -10.06 -15.72 -46.62
N PHE A 64 -10.14 -14.41 -46.41
CA PHE A 64 -8.98 -13.55 -46.18
C PHE A 64 -9.16 -12.78 -44.87
N ALA A 65 -8.07 -12.59 -44.16
CA ALA A 65 -8.05 -11.87 -42.90
C ALA A 65 -7.13 -10.66 -43.05
N THR A 66 -7.71 -9.46 -43.07
CA THR A 66 -6.94 -8.22 -42.99
C THR A 66 -6.78 -7.87 -41.52
N ILE A 67 -5.55 -7.57 -41.09
CA ILE A 67 -5.28 -7.16 -39.72
C ILE A 67 -5.50 -5.64 -39.62
N PRO A 68 -6.51 -5.15 -38.88
CA PRO A 68 -6.67 -3.73 -38.69
C PRO A 68 -5.49 -3.16 -37.89
N PRO A 69 -4.88 -2.03 -38.29
CA PRO A 69 -3.82 -1.38 -37.52
C PRO A 69 -4.23 -1.11 -36.07
N ALA A 70 -5.49 -0.72 -35.86
CA ALA A 70 -6.06 -0.49 -34.53
C ALA A 70 -5.95 -1.68 -33.58
N ALA A 71 -6.01 -2.94 -34.09
CA ALA A 71 -5.89 -4.13 -33.25
C ALA A 71 -4.46 -4.31 -32.68
N LEU A 72 -3.46 -3.70 -33.32
CA LEU A 72 -2.07 -3.74 -32.88
C LEU A 72 -1.72 -2.49 -32.04
N GLU A 73 -2.22 -1.31 -32.42
CA GLU A 73 -2.01 -0.05 -31.70
C GLU A 73 -2.54 -0.08 -30.26
N MET A 74 -3.56 -0.89 -29.95
CA MET A 74 -4.05 -1.09 -28.58
C MET A 74 -2.97 -1.56 -27.59
N PHE A 75 -1.88 -2.16 -28.07
CA PHE A 75 -0.76 -2.63 -27.26
C PHE A 75 0.45 -1.70 -27.32
N ASP A 76 0.38 -0.60 -28.06
CA ASP A 76 1.45 0.40 -28.08
C ASP A 76 1.40 1.28 -26.82
N THR A 77 1.87 0.70 -25.72
CA THR A 77 1.96 1.36 -24.41
C THR A 77 3.26 2.16 -24.24
N GLY A 78 4.13 2.19 -25.25
CA GLY A 78 5.48 2.77 -25.16
C GLY A 78 6.51 1.88 -24.44
N ASP A 79 6.09 0.76 -23.86
CA ASP A 79 6.93 -0.17 -23.09
C ASP A 79 7.52 -1.32 -23.96
N ARG A 80 7.58 -1.11 -25.29
CA ARG A 80 8.15 -2.02 -26.31
C ARG A 80 7.50 -3.41 -26.36
N ASP A 81 6.19 -3.47 -26.23
CA ASP A 81 5.48 -4.73 -26.40
C ASP A 81 5.51 -5.22 -27.86
N SER A 82 5.62 -6.53 -28.00
CA SER A 82 5.53 -7.22 -29.29
C SER A 82 4.23 -8.02 -29.35
N VAL A 83 3.45 -7.78 -30.38
CA VAL A 83 2.17 -8.46 -30.61
C VAL A 83 2.37 -9.56 -31.64
N TYR A 84 1.86 -10.75 -31.32
CA TYR A 84 1.82 -11.92 -32.17
C TYR A 84 0.37 -12.32 -32.38
N TYR A 85 0.04 -12.80 -33.57
CA TYR A 85 -1.31 -13.26 -33.88
C TYR A 85 -1.28 -14.51 -34.75
N HIS A 86 -2.34 -15.29 -34.70
CA HIS A 86 -2.55 -16.49 -35.51
C HIS A 86 -4.03 -16.62 -35.82
N VAL A 87 -4.38 -16.68 -37.10
CA VAL A 87 -5.77 -16.78 -37.56
C VAL A 87 -5.93 -18.06 -38.37
N GLU A 88 -6.76 -18.98 -37.90
CA GLU A 88 -7.02 -20.25 -38.58
C GLU A 88 -8.51 -20.52 -38.81
N THR A 89 -8.82 -21.28 -39.86
CA THR A 89 -10.17 -21.80 -40.12
C THR A 89 -10.46 -23.04 -39.29
N ALA A 90 -11.72 -23.46 -39.22
CA ALA A 90 -12.11 -24.70 -38.56
C ALA A 90 -11.40 -25.94 -39.14
N GLY A 91 -11.05 -25.90 -40.43
CA GLY A 91 -10.28 -26.95 -41.12
C GLY A 91 -8.78 -26.96 -40.81
N GLY A 92 -8.29 -26.05 -39.94
CA GLY A 92 -6.86 -25.95 -39.60
C GLY A 92 -6.01 -25.23 -40.65
N ARG A 93 -6.64 -24.56 -41.63
CA ARG A 93 -5.92 -23.73 -42.61
C ARG A 93 -5.56 -22.39 -41.99
N LEU A 94 -4.26 -22.07 -41.96
CA LEU A 94 -3.76 -20.76 -41.55
C LEU A 94 -4.17 -19.71 -42.60
N LEU A 95 -4.88 -18.66 -42.15
CA LEU A 95 -5.19 -17.50 -42.98
C LEU A 95 -4.06 -16.48 -42.94
N THR A 96 -3.59 -16.14 -41.74
CA THR A 96 -2.50 -15.16 -41.53
C THR A 96 -1.90 -15.28 -40.13
N GLY A 97 -0.67 -14.80 -39.97
CA GLY A 97 0.02 -14.72 -38.68
C GLY A 97 1.13 -15.75 -38.51
N TYR A 98 1.41 -16.08 -37.25
CA TYR A 98 2.52 -16.92 -36.83
C TYR A 98 2.05 -18.37 -36.64
N PRO A 99 2.47 -19.33 -37.50
CA PRO A 99 1.97 -20.71 -37.49
C PRO A 99 2.28 -21.46 -36.19
N ASP A 100 3.43 -21.18 -35.58
CA ASP A 100 3.91 -21.87 -34.37
C ASP A 100 3.43 -21.22 -33.07
N LEU A 101 2.50 -20.26 -33.15
CA LEU A 101 2.02 -19.56 -31.96
C LEU A 101 1.20 -20.53 -31.09
N PRO A 102 1.52 -20.68 -29.79
CA PRO A 102 0.74 -21.52 -28.90
C PRO A 102 -0.71 -21.05 -28.84
N GLN A 103 -1.65 -21.99 -28.93
CA GLN A 103 -3.07 -21.67 -28.85
C GLN A 103 -3.54 -21.70 -27.40
N ALA A 104 -4.28 -20.66 -27.00
CA ALA A 104 -4.96 -20.67 -25.73
C ALA A 104 -6.16 -21.61 -25.79
N SER A 105 -6.43 -22.32 -24.69
CA SER A 105 -7.73 -22.97 -24.55
C SER A 105 -8.84 -21.91 -24.63
N GLN A 106 -10.00 -22.23 -25.21
CA GLN A 106 -11.13 -21.28 -25.37
C GLN A 106 -11.63 -20.64 -24.05
N ARG A 107 -11.15 -21.11 -22.88
CA ARG A 107 -11.49 -20.59 -21.56
C ARG A 107 -10.45 -19.57 -21.10
N GLY A 108 -10.61 -18.33 -21.55
CA GLY A 108 -9.83 -17.19 -21.06
C GLY A 108 -8.44 -17.06 -21.65
N SER A 109 -7.64 -16.18 -21.07
CA SER A 109 -6.25 -16.00 -21.45
C SER A 109 -5.34 -17.00 -20.72
N ILE A 110 -4.21 -17.32 -21.36
CA ILE A 110 -3.15 -18.14 -20.76
C ILE A 110 -1.82 -17.44 -20.90
N GLU A 111 -0.86 -17.81 -20.07
CA GLU A 111 0.53 -17.47 -20.30
C GLU A 111 1.24 -18.63 -21.02
N ALA A 112 2.02 -18.31 -22.04
CA ALA A 112 2.91 -19.27 -22.69
C ALA A 112 4.25 -18.62 -23.02
N SER A 113 5.23 -19.45 -23.39
CA SER A 113 6.51 -18.96 -23.91
C SER A 113 6.53 -19.10 -25.43
N TYR A 114 7.03 -18.07 -26.11
CA TYR A 114 7.24 -18.06 -27.56
C TYR A 114 8.50 -17.26 -27.88
N ARG A 115 9.44 -17.86 -28.62
CA ARG A 115 10.73 -17.24 -28.98
C ARG A 115 11.48 -16.64 -27.78
N ASP A 116 11.61 -17.44 -26.71
CA ASP A 116 12.26 -17.06 -25.44
C ASP A 116 11.63 -15.86 -24.72
N ARG A 117 10.40 -15.49 -25.07
CA ARG A 117 9.62 -14.44 -24.41
C ARG A 117 8.37 -15.02 -23.79
N ARG A 118 8.01 -14.53 -22.61
CA ARG A 118 6.71 -14.81 -21.99
C ARG A 118 5.65 -13.95 -22.66
N LEU A 119 4.59 -14.60 -23.11
CA LEU A 119 3.43 -13.99 -23.72
C LEU A 119 2.20 -14.32 -22.91
N ARG A 120 1.26 -13.37 -22.89
CA ARG A 120 -0.13 -13.63 -22.53
C ARG A 120 -0.95 -13.74 -23.80
N LEU A 121 -1.70 -14.83 -23.92
CA LEU A 121 -2.41 -15.24 -25.13
C LEU A 121 -3.90 -15.36 -24.85
N LEU A 122 -4.72 -15.01 -25.83
CA LEU A 122 -6.16 -15.25 -25.80
C LEU A 122 -6.59 -15.74 -27.18
N THR A 123 -7.40 -16.80 -27.18
CA THR A 123 -7.98 -17.37 -28.41
C THR A 123 -9.47 -17.13 -28.43
N LEU A 124 -9.94 -16.38 -29.42
CA LEU A 124 -11.35 -16.11 -29.69
C LEU A 124 -11.83 -17.01 -30.84
N SER A 125 -12.97 -17.68 -30.68
CA SER A 125 -13.62 -18.43 -31.75
C SER A 125 -14.87 -17.67 -32.21
N GLN A 126 -14.93 -17.31 -33.50
CA GLN A 126 -16.04 -16.56 -34.08
C GLN A 126 -16.62 -17.31 -35.28
N ALA A 127 -17.95 -17.42 -35.34
CA ALA A 127 -18.62 -17.96 -36.50
C ALA A 127 -18.70 -16.88 -37.59
N VAL A 128 -18.23 -17.21 -38.80
CA VAL A 128 -18.35 -16.34 -39.97
C VAL A 128 -19.55 -16.80 -40.79
N ILE A 129 -20.49 -15.91 -41.05
CA ILE A 129 -21.69 -16.20 -41.84
C ILE A 129 -21.25 -16.38 -43.30
N GLY A 130 -21.64 -17.48 -43.94
CA GLY A 130 -21.25 -17.81 -45.32
C GLY A 130 -19.98 -18.63 -45.47
N ALA A 131 -19.19 -18.82 -44.40
CA ALA A 131 -17.94 -19.59 -44.44
C ALA A 131 -18.11 -21.13 -44.42
N GLY A 132 -19.34 -21.64 -44.32
CA GLY A 132 -19.63 -23.08 -44.40
C GLY A 132 -18.76 -23.92 -43.47
N ALA A 133 -18.02 -24.87 -44.04
CA ALA A 133 -17.14 -25.80 -43.32
C ALA A 133 -15.85 -25.18 -42.75
N ASP A 134 -15.48 -23.96 -43.19
CA ASP A 134 -14.33 -23.23 -42.66
C ASP A 134 -14.67 -22.39 -41.41
N SER A 135 -15.94 -22.43 -40.97
CA SER A 135 -16.44 -21.81 -39.74
C SER A 135 -16.50 -22.82 -38.59
N PRO A 136 -16.15 -22.45 -37.33
CA PRO A 136 -15.73 -21.13 -36.87
C PRO A 136 -14.25 -20.84 -37.16
N ILE A 137 -13.92 -19.56 -37.32
CA ILE A 137 -12.53 -19.11 -37.32
C ILE A 137 -12.03 -18.99 -35.88
N LYS A 138 -10.75 -19.27 -35.67
CA LYS A 138 -10.06 -19.03 -34.40
C LYS A 138 -9.00 -17.97 -34.59
N VAL A 139 -9.10 -16.92 -33.79
CA VAL A 139 -8.14 -15.82 -33.73
C VAL A 139 -7.42 -15.88 -32.40
N THR A 140 -6.13 -16.19 -32.43
CA THR A 140 -5.25 -16.15 -31.28
C THR A 140 -4.43 -14.88 -31.34
N VAL A 141 -4.45 -14.09 -30.27
CA VAL A 141 -3.60 -12.90 -30.10
C VAL A 141 -2.75 -13.09 -28.86
N GLY A 142 -1.47 -12.78 -28.97
CA GLY A 142 -0.49 -12.85 -27.90
C GLY A 142 0.29 -11.56 -27.79
N VAL A 143 0.51 -11.08 -26.56
CA VAL A 143 1.34 -9.91 -26.29
C VAL A 143 2.41 -10.24 -25.26
N THR A 144 3.57 -9.62 -25.40
CA THR A 144 4.61 -9.67 -24.36
C THR A 144 4.16 -9.00 -23.06
N LEU A 145 4.82 -9.33 -21.96
CA LEU A 145 4.46 -8.83 -20.63
C LEU A 145 5.20 -7.53 -20.24
N ALA A 146 5.86 -6.83 -21.17
CA ALA A 146 6.69 -5.68 -20.80
C ALA A 146 5.82 -4.49 -20.35
N GLY A 147 4.77 -4.16 -21.11
CA GLY A 147 3.79 -3.13 -20.73
C GLY A 147 2.96 -3.54 -19.52
N HIS A 148 2.60 -4.83 -19.41
CA HIS A 148 1.96 -5.40 -18.21
C HIS A 148 2.81 -5.14 -16.95
N ASP A 149 4.07 -5.54 -16.95
CA ASP A 149 4.97 -5.42 -15.80
C ASP A 149 5.28 -3.96 -15.47
N ALA A 150 5.39 -3.10 -16.49
CA ALA A 150 5.54 -1.67 -16.30
C ALA A 150 4.29 -1.05 -15.66
N MET A 151 3.10 -1.45 -16.10
CA MET A 151 1.83 -1.02 -15.52
C MET A 151 1.73 -1.42 -14.04
N VAL A 152 2.04 -2.67 -13.70
CA VAL A 152 2.08 -3.16 -12.31
C VAL A 152 3.02 -2.29 -11.46
N LYS A 153 4.24 -2.03 -11.96
CA LYS A 153 5.22 -1.19 -11.25
C LYS A 153 4.72 0.24 -11.04
N ARG A 154 4.13 0.87 -12.06
CA ARG A 154 3.61 2.25 -11.97
C ARG A 154 2.48 2.34 -10.95
N LEU A 155 1.51 1.42 -11.01
CA LEU A 155 0.39 1.36 -10.07
C LEU A 155 0.88 1.15 -8.62
N TRP A 156 1.79 0.20 -8.42
CA TRP A 156 2.33 -0.11 -7.10
C TRP A 156 3.19 1.03 -6.54
N LEU A 157 4.07 1.65 -7.34
CA LEU A 157 4.89 2.79 -6.91
C LEU A 157 4.03 3.99 -6.53
N SER A 158 2.97 4.26 -7.29
CA SER A 158 2.02 5.34 -6.97
C SER A 158 1.34 5.10 -5.63
N ALA A 159 0.79 3.90 -5.42
CA ALA A 159 0.14 3.53 -4.16
C ALA A 159 1.13 3.56 -2.98
N PHE A 160 2.35 3.07 -3.19
CA PHE A 160 3.41 3.12 -2.19
C PHE A 160 3.77 4.56 -1.80
N ALA A 161 3.94 5.46 -2.78
CA ALA A 161 4.26 6.86 -2.52
C ALA A 161 3.15 7.56 -1.71
N GLN A 162 1.88 7.31 -2.05
CA GLN A 162 0.73 7.82 -1.28
C GLN A 162 0.74 7.29 0.16
N GLN A 163 1.00 5.99 0.34
CA GLN A 163 1.06 5.37 1.66
C GLN A 163 2.23 5.91 2.50
N LEU A 164 3.40 6.11 1.88
CA LEU A 164 4.57 6.68 2.53
C LEU A 164 4.29 8.11 2.99
N ALA A 165 3.62 8.92 2.18
CA ALA A 165 3.21 10.27 2.56
C ALA A 165 2.26 10.26 3.78
N LEU A 166 1.27 9.36 3.81
CA LEU A 166 0.36 9.21 4.95
C LEU A 166 1.10 8.81 6.23
N VAL A 167 2.01 7.84 6.15
CA VAL A 167 2.83 7.42 7.30
C VAL A 167 3.73 8.56 7.79
N ALA A 168 4.34 9.31 6.88
CA ALA A 168 5.15 10.49 7.23
C ALA A 168 4.32 11.55 7.96
N ILE A 169 3.12 11.87 7.45
CA ILE A 169 2.18 12.81 8.09
C ILE A 169 1.77 12.32 9.47
N ALA A 170 1.42 11.03 9.60
CA ALA A 170 1.09 10.43 10.89
C ALA A 170 2.27 10.53 11.88
N GLY A 171 3.50 10.26 11.40
CA GLY A 171 4.71 10.42 12.18
C GLY A 171 4.92 11.85 12.69
N VAL A 172 4.67 12.86 11.85
CA VAL A 172 4.72 14.28 12.27
C VAL A 172 3.68 14.57 13.36
N PHE A 173 2.44 14.09 13.21
CA PHE A 173 1.41 14.27 14.24
C PHE A 173 1.76 13.59 15.55
N VAL A 174 2.36 12.39 15.51
CA VAL A 174 2.84 11.70 16.72
C VAL A 174 3.94 12.50 17.41
N LEU A 175 4.90 13.05 16.66
CA LEU A 175 5.97 13.89 17.22
C LEU A 175 5.41 15.16 17.87
N LEU A 176 4.47 15.84 17.21
CA LEU A 176 3.81 17.03 17.75
C LEU A 176 2.97 16.70 19.01
N GLY A 177 2.23 15.59 18.97
CA GLY A 177 1.44 15.09 20.09
C GLY A 177 2.30 14.73 21.28
N LEU A 178 3.42 14.04 21.08
CA LEU A 178 4.37 13.68 22.13
C LEU A 178 5.03 14.92 22.73
N HIS A 179 5.40 15.90 21.90
CA HIS A 179 6.00 17.16 22.36
C HIS A 179 5.04 17.95 23.25
N ARG A 180 3.76 18.08 22.85
CA ARG A 180 2.72 18.73 23.68
C ARG A 180 2.33 17.91 24.91
N GLY A 181 2.18 16.59 24.75
CA GLY A 181 1.72 15.68 25.79
C GLY A 181 2.69 15.56 26.96
N LEU A 182 4.00 15.55 26.68
CA LEU A 182 5.04 15.43 27.71
C LEU A 182 5.50 16.76 28.30
N ALA A 183 5.13 17.90 27.71
CA ALA A 183 5.55 19.21 28.19
C ALA A 183 5.22 19.47 29.68
N PRO A 184 4.02 19.14 30.20
CA PRO A 184 3.70 19.36 31.61
C PRO A 184 4.50 18.45 32.56
N LEU A 185 4.85 17.23 32.14
CA LEU A 185 5.69 16.32 32.91
C LEU A 185 7.12 16.84 33.03
N ILE A 186 7.67 17.43 31.95
CA ILE A 186 8.98 18.08 31.97
C ILE A 186 8.95 19.28 32.90
N ARG A 187 7.91 20.13 32.81
CA ARG A 187 7.72 21.28 33.71
C ARG A 187 7.59 20.85 35.17
N LEU A 188 6.85 19.78 35.46
CA LEU A 188 6.73 19.23 36.82
C LEU A 188 8.09 18.75 37.35
N ARG A 189 8.85 18.00 36.54
CA ARG A 189 10.21 17.56 36.89
C ARG A 189 11.10 18.75 37.22
N ASP A 190 11.07 19.79 36.38
CA ASP A 190 11.92 20.97 36.55
C ASP A 190 11.48 21.80 37.78
N ALA A 191 10.17 21.91 38.03
CA ALA A 191 9.63 22.57 39.22
C ALA A 191 10.01 21.85 40.53
N VAL A 192 10.09 20.52 40.51
CA VAL A 192 10.52 19.72 41.67
C VAL A 192 12.04 19.76 41.87
N ARG A 193 12.83 19.87 40.80
CA ARG A 193 14.31 19.89 40.87
C ARG A 193 14.91 21.27 41.14
N SER A 194 14.14 22.36 41.09
CA SER A 194 14.67 23.72 41.19
C SER A 194 15.34 23.98 42.55
N PRO A 195 16.66 24.28 42.60
CA PRO A 195 17.40 24.56 43.84
C PRO A 195 16.95 25.80 44.62
N SER A 196 16.09 26.64 44.03
CA SER A 196 15.65 27.93 44.57
C SER A 196 14.43 27.87 45.49
N ARG A 197 13.83 26.69 45.73
CA ARG A 197 12.76 26.54 46.74
C ARG A 197 13.36 26.29 48.11
N SER A 198 13.32 27.30 48.96
CA SER A 198 13.45 27.12 50.40
C SER A 198 12.31 26.22 50.89
N GLU A 199 12.66 25.02 51.35
CA GLU A 199 11.85 24.04 52.10
C GLU A 199 10.32 23.99 51.79
N LEU A 200 9.95 23.13 50.83
CA LEU A 200 8.64 22.43 50.71
C LEU A 200 7.44 23.17 50.08
N ASP A 201 7.62 24.29 49.37
CA ASP A 201 6.47 25.04 48.80
C ASP A 201 5.61 24.25 47.80
N PRO A 202 4.27 24.51 47.75
CA PRO A 202 3.36 23.80 46.86
C PRO A 202 3.82 23.89 45.41
N VAL A 203 3.93 22.74 44.74
CA VAL A 203 4.30 22.66 43.34
C VAL A 203 3.07 23.00 42.50
N GLU A 204 3.15 24.10 41.78
CA GLU A 204 2.15 24.51 40.81
C GLU A 204 2.71 24.36 39.41
N VAL A 205 1.95 23.68 38.53
CA VAL A 205 2.27 23.57 37.11
C VAL A 205 1.09 24.15 36.32
N PRO A 206 1.12 25.44 35.99
CA PRO A 206 0.07 26.09 35.20
C PRO A 206 -0.11 25.38 33.85
N GLY A 207 -1.35 25.06 33.50
CA GLY A 207 -1.68 24.33 32.27
C GLY A 207 -1.44 22.82 32.33
N ALA A 208 -1.31 22.22 33.52
CA ALA A 208 -1.28 20.77 33.66
C ALA A 208 -2.60 20.13 33.18
N GLN A 209 -2.45 19.08 32.37
CA GLN A 209 -3.54 18.27 31.84
C GLN A 209 -4.27 17.51 32.97
N SER A 210 -5.52 17.13 32.75
CA SER A 210 -6.40 16.47 33.74
C SER A 210 -5.77 15.21 34.34
N GLU A 211 -4.97 14.50 33.57
CA GLU A 211 -4.35 13.22 33.91
C GLU A 211 -3.17 13.41 34.89
N ILE A 212 -2.56 14.60 34.91
CA ILE A 212 -1.38 14.90 35.73
C ILE A 212 -1.76 15.59 37.06
N ARG A 213 -2.91 16.28 37.11
CA ARG A 213 -3.36 16.99 38.32
C ARG A 213 -3.42 16.12 39.58
N PRO A 214 -3.99 14.89 39.57
CA PRO A 214 -4.03 14.05 40.76
C PRO A 214 -2.65 13.71 41.32
N LEU A 215 -1.64 13.59 40.45
CA LEU A 215 -0.25 13.35 40.86
C LEU A 215 0.37 14.59 41.52
N ILE A 216 0.08 15.78 40.98
CA ILE A 216 0.50 17.05 41.58
C ILE A 216 -0.14 17.21 42.98
N ASP A 217 -1.43 16.93 43.09
CA ASP A 217 -2.18 17.03 44.34
C ASP A 217 -1.64 16.05 45.40
N ALA A 218 -1.37 14.80 45.02
CA ALA A 218 -0.77 13.80 45.90
C ALA A 218 0.64 14.21 46.38
N LEU A 219 1.45 14.79 45.49
CA LEU A 219 2.78 15.30 45.82
C LEU A 219 2.70 16.46 46.83
N ASN A 220 1.80 17.40 46.59
CA ASN A 220 1.59 18.56 47.48
C ASN A 220 1.07 18.12 48.86
N ALA A 221 0.14 17.16 48.91
CA ALA A 221 -0.35 16.59 50.17
C ALA A 221 0.77 15.91 50.98
N TYR A 222 1.67 15.18 50.31
CA TYR A 222 2.83 14.57 50.96
C TYR A 222 3.80 15.63 51.52
N MET A 223 4.15 16.65 50.73
CA MET A 223 5.00 17.75 51.20
C MET A 223 4.38 18.45 52.41
N ALA A 224 3.07 18.68 52.41
CA ALA A 224 2.35 19.27 53.55
C ALA A 224 2.44 18.39 54.81
N ARG A 225 2.35 17.07 54.69
CA ARG A 225 2.52 16.15 55.81
C ARG A 225 3.94 16.17 56.39
N VAL A 226 4.96 16.21 55.52
CA VAL A 226 6.38 16.33 55.94
C VAL A 226 6.62 17.65 56.68
N ARG A 227 6.07 18.76 56.18
CA ARG A 227 6.12 20.06 56.89
C ARG A 227 5.53 19.98 58.28
N ALA A 228 4.35 19.38 58.43
CA ALA A 228 3.69 19.24 59.72
C ALA A 228 4.53 18.43 60.72
N GLN A 229 5.17 17.36 60.26
CA GLN A 229 6.07 16.54 61.08
C GLN A 229 7.33 17.31 61.51
N MET A 230 7.99 18.01 60.58
CA MET A 230 9.16 18.84 60.92
C MET A 230 8.82 19.96 61.89
N ALA A 231 7.67 20.63 61.71
CA ALA A 231 7.20 21.67 62.62
C ALA A 231 6.87 21.12 64.02
N ALA A 232 6.38 19.88 64.14
CA ALA A 232 6.18 19.23 65.42
C ALA A 232 7.52 18.90 66.10
N GLN A 233 8.48 18.37 65.35
CA GLN A 233 9.82 18.06 65.85
C GLN A 233 10.58 19.31 66.32
N ARG A 234 10.54 20.41 65.54
CA ARG A 234 11.14 21.70 65.92
C ARG A 234 10.55 22.23 67.23
N ARG A 235 9.22 22.14 67.41
CA ARG A 235 8.54 22.55 68.66
C ARG A 235 8.93 21.67 69.85
N PHE A 236 9.05 20.36 69.66
CA PHE A 236 9.49 19.44 70.72
C PHE A 236 10.91 19.77 71.20
N ILE A 237 11.86 19.97 70.27
CA ILE A 237 13.25 20.35 70.59
C ILE A 237 13.28 21.71 71.31
N ALA A 238 12.52 22.69 70.83
CA ALA A 238 12.45 24.01 71.46
C ALA A 238 11.92 23.95 72.90
N ASN A 239 10.88 23.14 73.14
CA ASN A 239 10.33 22.96 74.49
C ASN A 239 11.30 22.22 75.42
N ALA A 240 12.00 21.20 74.93
CA ALA A 240 12.99 20.46 75.72
C ALA A 240 14.19 21.35 76.10
N ALA A 241 14.65 22.21 75.19
CA ALA A 241 15.72 23.17 75.46
C ALA A 241 15.33 24.26 76.47
N HIS A 242 14.02 24.53 76.64
CA HIS A 242 13.52 25.49 77.63
C HIS A 242 13.35 24.90 79.04
N GLN A 243 13.40 23.57 79.18
CA GLN A 243 13.21 22.87 80.46
C GLN A 243 14.53 22.44 81.12
N LEU A 244 15.68 22.65 80.45
CA LEU A 244 17.04 22.45 80.98
C LEU A 244 17.60 23.76 81.51
#